data_AF-A0A9Q3F0U6-F1
#
_entry.id   AF-A0A9Q3F0U6-F1
#
_cell.length_a   1.000
_cell.length_b   1.000
_cell.length_c   1.000
_cell.angle_alpha   90.00
_cell.angle_beta   90.00
_cell.angle_gamma   90.00
#
_symmetry.space_group_name_H-M   'P 1'
#
loop_
_entity.id
_entity.type
_entity.pdbx_description
1 polymer ?
#
loop_
_entity_poly.entity_id
_entity_poly.type
_entity_poly.pdbx_seq_one_letter_code
_entity_poly.pdbx_strand_id
1 'polypeptide(L)'
;MQVYLGEEGHEIMELVGTGSELNIIPEDSEIKAGLTTRCLIMNLRGIGGHCTSIVGLAQFNPITLVTGEERDIHLFVAIGAVHTVLGRPFLAYNNIRLDFSQQKGEIFSYIKPDGRRLCLPICSPQKVGWREGPPAGMETCAISKLEYLKELPKENESWPKNQDNFVENSHQVFDSEEVKDSKDKGKIHEE
;
A
#
# COMPACT_ATOMS: atom_id res chain seq x y z
N MET A 1 -4.40 10.71 8.24
CA MET A 1 -3.17 11.51 8.11
C MET A 1 -3.25 12.14 6.74
N GLN A 2 -3.04 13.44 6.63
CA GLN A 2 -2.97 14.11 5.32
C GLN A 2 -1.53 14.13 4.85
N VAL A 3 -1.33 13.91 3.55
CA VAL A 3 -0.05 14.09 2.88
C VAL A 3 -0.26 14.89 1.60
N TYR A 4 0.83 15.49 1.14
CA TYR A 4 0.89 16.25 -0.09
C TYR A 4 1.89 15.56 -1.03
N LEU A 5 1.50 15.38 -2.29
CA LEU A 5 2.34 14.76 -3.33
C LEU A 5 2.73 15.78 -4.41
N GLY A 6 3.96 15.66 -4.94
CA GLY A 6 4.44 16.42 -6.09
C GLY A 6 4.97 17.83 -5.78
N GLU A 7 5.54 18.48 -6.80
CA GLU A 7 6.21 19.79 -6.68
C GLU A 7 5.28 20.95 -6.33
N GLU A 8 4.00 20.88 -6.74
CA GLU A 8 2.99 21.89 -6.38
C GLU A 8 2.26 21.59 -5.06
N GLY A 9 2.65 20.52 -4.35
CA GLY A 9 2.07 20.16 -3.05
C GLY A 9 0.58 19.86 -3.13
N HIS A 10 0.15 19.09 -4.14
CA HIS A 10 -1.26 18.74 -4.29
C HIS A 10 -1.74 17.92 -3.07
N GLU A 11 -2.78 18.43 -2.40
CA GLU A 11 -3.40 17.73 -1.28
C GLU A 11 -4.08 16.47 -1.78
N ILE A 12 -3.61 15.31 -1.31
CA ILE A 12 -4.27 14.05 -1.54
C ILE A 12 -4.77 13.56 -0.20
N MET A 13 -6.09 13.46 -0.09
CA MET A 13 -6.75 12.87 1.06
C MET A 13 -6.57 11.36 0.98
N GLU A 14 -5.72 10.83 1.87
CA GLU A 14 -5.35 9.42 1.84
C GLU A 14 -6.02 8.61 2.95
N LEU A 15 -6.39 7.38 2.58
CA LEU A 15 -6.71 6.37 3.57
C LEU A 15 -5.41 5.76 4.08
N VAL A 16 -5.05 6.04 5.33
CA VAL A 16 -3.98 5.29 6.00
C VAL A 16 -4.55 3.98 6.50
N GLY A 17 -4.07 2.86 5.98
CA GLY A 17 -4.67 1.55 6.22
C GLY A 17 -3.65 0.48 6.56
N THR A 18 -3.73 -0.07 7.79
CA THR A 18 -2.98 -1.29 8.16
C THR A 18 -3.45 -2.52 7.39
N GLY A 19 -4.67 -2.50 6.84
CA GLY A 19 -5.25 -3.59 6.05
C GLY A 19 -4.77 -3.64 4.60
N SER A 20 -4.00 -2.65 4.11
CA SER A 20 -3.48 -2.65 2.74
C SER A 20 -2.05 -3.15 2.68
N GLU A 21 -1.77 -4.09 1.78
CA GLU A 21 -0.44 -4.65 1.58
C GLU A 21 0.47 -3.74 0.75
N LEU A 22 -0.13 -2.79 0.02
CA LEU A 22 0.57 -1.87 -0.88
C LEU A 22 0.16 -0.43 -0.59
N ASN A 23 1.04 0.51 -0.97
CA ASN A 23 0.62 1.90 -1.14
C ASN A 23 0.06 2.05 -2.56
N ILE A 24 -1.14 2.60 -2.69
CA ILE A 24 -1.87 2.67 -3.96
C ILE A 24 -2.17 4.13 -4.26
N ILE A 25 -2.04 4.53 -5.52
CA ILE A 25 -2.51 5.82 -6.03
C ILE A 25 -3.36 5.59 -7.29
N PRO A 26 -4.49 6.29 -7.46
CA PRO A 26 -5.23 6.27 -8.71
C PRO A 26 -4.43 6.91 -9.85
N GLU A 27 -4.58 6.40 -11.07
CA GLU A 27 -3.93 6.95 -12.28
C GLU A 27 -4.18 8.46 -12.43
N ASP A 28 -5.42 8.92 -12.27
CA ASP A 28 -5.75 10.36 -12.34
C ASP A 28 -4.97 11.22 -11.32
N SER A 29 -4.74 10.68 -10.13
CA SER A 29 -3.99 11.37 -9.07
C SER A 29 -2.50 11.35 -9.32
N GLU A 30 -1.98 10.27 -9.90
CA GLU A 30 -0.59 10.16 -10.31
C GLU A 30 -0.24 11.16 -11.41
N ILE A 31 -1.08 11.26 -12.44
CA ILE A 31 -0.92 12.22 -13.55
C ILE A 31 -0.95 13.64 -13.01
N LYS A 32 -1.93 13.96 -12.15
CA LYS A 32 -2.05 15.29 -11.54
C LYS A 32 -0.85 15.65 -10.68
N ALA A 33 -0.29 14.69 -9.96
CA ALA A 33 0.89 14.90 -9.12
C ALA A 33 2.20 14.93 -9.93
N GLY A 34 2.17 14.63 -11.23
CA GLY A 34 3.34 14.64 -12.10
C GLY A 34 4.40 13.61 -11.72
N LEU A 35 3.98 12.45 -11.19
CA LEU A 35 4.94 11.45 -10.70
C LEU A 35 5.66 10.75 -11.86
N THR A 36 6.89 10.33 -11.62
CA THR A 36 7.62 9.49 -12.59
C THR A 36 7.27 8.03 -12.35
N THR A 37 6.51 7.44 -13.28
CA THR A 37 6.00 6.06 -13.18
C THR A 37 6.67 5.13 -14.19
N ARG A 38 7.02 3.92 -13.73
CA ARG A 38 7.46 2.82 -14.58
C ARG A 38 6.30 1.88 -14.86
N CYS A 39 6.23 1.32 -16.07
CA CYS A 39 5.22 0.33 -16.42
C CYS A 39 5.36 -0.93 -15.55
N LEU A 40 4.25 -1.35 -14.95
CA LEU A 40 4.15 -2.57 -14.16
C LEU A 40 2.71 -3.08 -14.23
N ILE A 41 2.50 -4.28 -14.76
CA ILE A 41 1.15 -4.85 -14.87
C ILE A 41 0.97 -5.94 -13.84
N MET A 42 0.04 -5.73 -12.90
CA MET A 42 -0.36 -6.74 -11.92
C MET A 42 -1.82 -6.54 -11.49
N ASN A 43 -2.39 -7.52 -10.81
CA ASN A 43 -3.76 -7.45 -10.31
C ASN A 43 -3.80 -7.59 -8.79
N LEU A 44 -4.61 -6.76 -8.13
CA LEU A 44 -4.86 -6.79 -6.69
C LEU A 44 -6.28 -7.23 -6.42
N ARG A 45 -6.45 -8.06 -5.39
CA ARG A 45 -7.76 -8.50 -4.92
C ARG A 45 -8.16 -7.73 -3.68
N GLY A 46 -9.31 -7.08 -3.75
CA GLY A 46 -9.94 -6.37 -2.63
C GLY A 46 -11.06 -7.17 -1.96
N ILE A 47 -11.79 -6.48 -1.09
CA ILE A 47 -12.97 -7.01 -0.39
C ILE A 47 -14.01 -7.46 -1.42
N GLY A 48 -14.67 -8.60 -1.14
CA GLY A 48 -15.70 -9.16 -2.03
C GLY A 48 -15.14 -9.77 -3.31
N GLY A 49 -13.81 -9.94 -3.43
CA GLY A 49 -13.18 -10.51 -4.62
C GLY A 49 -13.01 -9.53 -5.77
N HIS A 50 -13.29 -8.23 -5.58
CA HIS A 50 -13.04 -7.19 -6.57
C HIS A 50 -11.57 -7.22 -7.00
N CYS A 51 -11.33 -7.13 -8.31
CA CYS A 51 -10.00 -7.11 -8.88
C CYS A 51 -9.68 -5.70 -9.38
N THR A 52 -8.57 -5.15 -8.93
CA THR A 52 -8.05 -3.85 -9.36
C THR A 52 -6.76 -4.07 -10.12
N SER A 53 -6.68 -3.54 -11.33
CA SER A 53 -5.46 -3.59 -12.12
C SER A 53 -4.50 -2.48 -11.73
N ILE A 54 -3.25 -2.86 -11.50
CA ILE A 54 -2.11 -1.99 -11.37
C ILE A 54 -1.40 -1.95 -12.72
N VAL A 55 -1.06 -0.74 -13.16
CA VAL A 55 -0.44 -0.49 -14.47
C VAL A 55 0.91 0.22 -14.35
N GLY A 56 1.28 0.65 -13.16
CA GLY A 56 2.55 1.30 -12.93
C GLY A 56 3.05 1.26 -11.50
N LEU A 57 4.32 1.62 -11.36
CA LEU A 57 4.99 1.83 -10.10
C LEU A 57 5.72 3.16 -10.13
N ALA A 58 5.28 4.09 -9.28
CA ALA A 58 5.93 5.37 -9.05
C ALA A 58 6.92 5.20 -7.88
N GLN A 59 8.22 5.14 -8.18
CA GLN A 59 9.28 4.88 -7.18
C GLN A 59 9.95 6.17 -6.71
N PHE A 60 10.42 6.16 -5.45
CA PHE A 60 11.18 7.25 -4.81
C PHE A 60 10.54 8.63 -4.98
N ASN A 61 9.21 8.71 -4.86
CA ASN A 61 8.53 10.00 -4.94
C ASN A 61 8.58 10.68 -3.57
N PRO A 62 9.04 11.94 -3.50
CA PRO A 62 8.99 12.71 -2.26
C PRO A 62 7.55 13.06 -1.93
N ILE A 63 7.20 12.89 -0.66
CA ILE A 63 5.90 13.28 -0.09
C ILE A 63 6.14 14.16 1.11
N THR A 64 5.28 15.15 1.30
CA THR A 64 5.31 16.01 2.47
C THR A 64 4.15 15.64 3.38
N LEU A 65 4.46 15.20 4.58
CA LEU A 65 3.44 14.97 5.60
C LEU A 65 2.87 16.32 6.07
N VAL A 66 1.63 16.35 6.56
CA VAL A 66 1.04 17.55 7.19
C VAL A 66 1.89 18.13 8.33
N THR A 67 2.83 17.35 8.87
CA THR A 67 3.80 17.80 9.87
C THR A 67 4.98 18.58 9.29
N GLY A 68 5.08 18.72 7.96
CA GLY A 68 6.18 19.34 7.24
C GLY A 68 7.38 18.43 7.01
N GLU A 69 7.30 17.15 7.39
CA GLU A 69 8.37 16.19 7.18
C GLU A 69 8.30 15.58 5.78
N GLU A 70 9.44 15.58 5.06
CA GLU A 70 9.57 14.92 3.78
C GLU A 70 9.94 13.43 3.93
N ARG A 71 9.33 12.58 3.11
CA ARG A 71 9.55 11.14 3.07
C ARG A 71 9.50 10.63 1.63
N ASP A 72 10.28 9.61 1.32
CA ASP A 72 10.16 8.90 0.06
C ASP A 72 9.13 7.78 0.18
N ILE A 73 8.35 7.59 -0.89
CA ILE A 73 7.39 6.50 -0.99
C ILE A 73 7.41 5.82 -2.36
N HIS A 74 7.06 4.53 -2.36
CA HIS A 74 6.69 3.79 -3.56
C HIS A 74 5.17 3.67 -3.63
N LEU A 75 4.57 4.07 -4.75
CA LEU A 75 3.14 4.03 -5.00
C LEU A 75 2.83 3.15 -6.23
N PHE A 76 1.95 2.17 -6.05
CA PHE A 76 1.43 1.36 -7.14
C PHE A 76 0.26 2.10 -7.79
N VAL A 77 0.35 2.30 -9.10
CA VAL A 77 -0.63 3.06 -9.88
C VAL A 77 -1.76 2.14 -10.30
N ALA A 78 -2.96 2.40 -9.79
CA ALA A 78 -4.15 1.61 -10.02
C ALA A 78 -5.12 2.31 -10.97
N ILE A 79 -5.72 1.53 -11.88
CA ILE A 79 -6.81 2.01 -12.74
C ILE A 79 -8.16 1.76 -12.06
N GLY A 80 -9.07 2.72 -12.22
CA GLY A 80 -10.46 2.64 -11.79
C GLY A 80 -10.77 3.47 -10.55
N ALA A 81 -11.97 3.28 -9.99
CA ALA A 81 -12.47 4.01 -8.83
C ALA A 81 -11.83 3.51 -7.53
N VAL A 82 -10.54 3.78 -7.35
CA VAL A 82 -9.76 3.47 -6.16
C VAL A 82 -9.45 4.74 -5.38
N HIS A 83 -9.25 4.61 -4.07
CA HIS A 83 -8.71 5.69 -3.25
C HIS A 83 -7.19 5.57 -3.16
N THR A 84 -6.51 6.69 -2.94
CA THR A 84 -5.11 6.66 -2.52
C THR A 84 -5.01 6.04 -1.13
N VAL A 85 -4.12 5.07 -0.98
CA VAL A 85 -3.92 4.32 0.26
C VAL A 85 -2.45 4.33 0.65
N LEU A 86 -2.16 4.73 1.88
CA LEU A 86 -0.87 4.45 2.51
C LEU A 86 -0.98 3.15 3.29
N GLY A 87 -0.41 2.10 2.72
CA GLY A 87 -0.48 0.76 3.27
C GLY A 87 0.63 0.45 4.26
N ARG A 88 0.73 -0.84 4.59
CA ARG A 88 1.78 -1.38 5.47
C ARG A 88 3.21 -0.98 5.05
N PRO A 89 3.59 -0.91 3.76
CA PRO A 89 4.95 -0.53 3.39
C PRO A 89 5.32 0.87 3.89
N PHE A 90 4.45 1.87 3.67
CA PHE A 90 4.67 3.22 4.17
C PHE A 90 4.71 3.25 5.72
N LEU A 91 3.75 2.58 6.36
CA LEU A 91 3.67 2.52 7.83
C LEU A 91 4.92 1.92 8.46
N ALA A 92 5.40 0.79 7.92
CA ALA A 92 6.56 0.08 8.43
C ALA A 92 7.85 0.89 8.23
N TYR A 93 8.05 1.45 7.03
CA TYR A 93 9.24 2.26 6.73
C TYR A 93 9.37 3.48 7.64
N ASN A 94 8.25 4.11 7.98
CA ASN A 94 8.21 5.27 8.85
C ASN A 94 8.07 4.93 10.34
N ASN A 95 8.15 3.65 10.72
CA ASN A 95 7.96 3.17 12.09
C ASN A 95 6.67 3.71 12.74
N ILE A 96 5.61 3.82 11.93
CA ILE A 96 4.29 4.22 12.40
C ILE A 96 3.64 3.01 13.07
N ARG A 97 3.11 3.22 14.27
CA ARG A 97 2.49 2.20 15.12
C ARG A 97 1.00 2.45 15.23
N LEU A 98 0.23 1.37 15.20
CA LEU A 98 -1.16 1.39 15.61
C LEU A 98 -1.21 1.08 17.11
N ASP A 99 -1.72 2.02 17.88
CA ASP A 99 -1.93 1.90 19.31
C ASP A 99 -3.42 1.96 19.63
N PHE A 100 -3.81 1.23 20.67
CA PHE A 100 -5.18 1.17 21.14
C PHE A 100 -5.28 1.80 22.52
N SER A 101 -6.20 2.75 22.67
CA SER A 101 -6.44 3.48 23.91
C SER A 101 -7.92 3.42 24.26
N GLN A 102 -8.25 3.15 25.53
CA GLN A 102 -9.64 3.21 25.99
C GLN A 102 -10.22 4.63 25.94
N GLN A 103 -9.38 5.66 26.07
CA GLN A 103 -9.82 7.06 26.07
C GLN A 103 -9.88 7.67 24.67
N LYS A 104 -9.05 7.19 23.74
CA LYS A 104 -8.85 7.81 22.41
C LYS A 104 -9.16 6.87 21.25
N GLY A 105 -9.54 5.62 21.52
CA GLY A 105 -9.77 4.59 20.51
C GLY A 105 -8.48 4.17 19.81
N GLU A 106 -8.56 4.01 18.50
CA GLU A 106 -7.44 3.70 17.61
C GLU A 106 -6.58 4.94 17.32
N ILE A 107 -5.27 4.81 17.47
CA ILE A 107 -4.31 5.90 17.31
C ILE A 107 -3.16 5.42 16.42
N PHE A 108 -2.81 6.20 15.39
CA PHE A 108 -1.50 6.09 14.77
C PHE A 108 -0.48 6.93 15.55
N SER A 109 0.68 6.35 15.85
CA SER A 109 1.76 7.10 16.47
C SER A 109 3.11 6.87 15.82
N TYR A 110 3.96 7.89 15.85
CA TYR A 110 5.35 7.79 15.41
C TYR A 110 6.24 8.75 16.20
N ILE A 111 7.54 8.50 16.18
CA ILE A 111 8.54 9.35 16.83
C ILE A 111 9.06 10.34 15.81
N LYS A 112 8.91 11.63 16.10
CA LYS A 112 9.48 12.71 15.31
C LYS A 112 11.01 12.74 15.45
N PRO A 113 11.75 13.38 14.53
CA PRO A 113 13.19 13.58 14.64
C PRO A 113 13.64 14.25 15.95
N ASP A 114 12.79 15.09 16.53
CA ASP A 114 13.04 15.75 17.82
C ASP A 114 12.78 14.85 19.06
N GLY A 115 12.48 13.57 18.85
CA GLY A 115 12.21 12.58 19.89
C GLY A 115 10.79 12.61 20.47
N ARG A 116 9.95 13.59 20.10
CA ARG A 116 8.56 13.64 20.56
C ARG A 116 7.71 12.62 19.82
N ARG A 117 6.79 11.97 20.54
CA ARG A 117 5.79 11.09 19.94
C ARG A 117 4.61 11.91 19.44
N LEU A 118 4.32 11.82 18.14
CA LEU A 118 3.05 12.31 17.59
C LEU A 118 2.00 11.20 17.68
N CYS A 119 0.77 11.57 18.06
CA CYS A 119 -0.37 10.66 18.13
C CYS A 119 -1.51 11.24 17.31
N LEU A 120 -1.95 10.51 16.28
CA LEU A 120 -3.04 10.87 15.38
C LEU A 120 -4.21 9.91 15.62
N PRO A 121 -5.35 10.36 16.17
CA PRO A 121 -6.51 9.50 16.33
C PRO A 121 -7.09 9.10 14.96
N ILE A 122 -7.45 7.82 14.81
CA ILE A 122 -8.07 7.26 13.61
C ILE A 122 -9.60 7.36 13.69
N CYS A 123 -10.13 7.25 14.91
CA CYS A 123 -11.56 7.37 15.20
C CYS A 123 -11.87 8.71 15.89
N SER A 124 -13.03 9.31 15.57
CA SER A 124 -13.49 10.52 16.26
C SER A 124 -13.71 10.22 17.75
N PRO A 125 -13.24 11.11 18.66
CA PRO A 125 -13.41 10.93 20.11
C PRO A 125 -14.87 10.92 20.56
N GLN A 126 -15.83 11.24 19.69
CA GLN A 126 -17.26 11.23 20.00
C GLN A 126 -17.86 9.81 20.08
N LYS A 127 -17.20 8.80 19.49
CA LYS A 127 -17.54 7.38 19.67
C LYS A 127 -16.43 6.73 20.49
N VAL A 128 -16.49 6.95 21.80
CA VAL A 128 -15.58 6.32 22.75
C VAL A 128 -15.93 4.84 22.89
N GLY A 129 -14.93 3.97 22.77
CA GLY A 129 -15.04 2.57 23.16
C GLY A 129 -15.04 1.56 22.02
N TRP A 130 -14.52 0.38 22.35
CA TRP A 130 -14.54 -0.82 21.51
C TRP A 130 -15.92 -1.46 21.57
N ARG A 131 -16.50 -1.81 20.42
CA ARG A 131 -17.68 -2.67 20.44
C ARG A 131 -17.23 -4.12 20.60
N GLU A 132 -17.55 -4.70 21.76
CA GLU A 132 -17.33 -6.12 22.02
C GLU A 132 -18.44 -7.01 21.39
N GLY A 133 -19.59 -6.42 21.04
CA GLY A 133 -20.74 -7.11 20.44
C GLY A 133 -20.92 -6.85 18.94
N PRO A 134 -21.73 -7.69 18.26
CA PRO A 134 -22.07 -7.49 16.85
C PRO A 134 -22.75 -6.13 16.64
N PRO A 135 -22.67 -5.55 15.42
CA PRO A 135 -23.39 -4.34 15.07
C PRO A 135 -24.88 -4.45 15.42
N ALA A 136 -25.43 -3.42 16.07
CA ALA A 136 -26.86 -3.37 16.39
C ALA A 136 -27.68 -3.44 15.09
N GLY A 137 -28.75 -4.23 15.10
CA GLY A 137 -29.63 -4.43 13.93
C GLY A 137 -29.20 -5.56 12.99
N MET A 138 -28.18 -6.34 13.32
CA MET A 138 -27.96 -7.63 12.67
C MET A 138 -29.02 -8.63 13.16
N GLU A 139 -29.90 -9.07 12.26
CA GLU A 139 -30.68 -10.29 12.49
C GLU A 139 -29.69 -11.45 12.58
N THR A 140 -29.57 -12.05 13.76
CA THR A 140 -28.74 -13.24 13.94
C THR A 140 -29.38 -14.38 13.16
N CYS A 141 -28.80 -14.73 12.01
CA CYS A 141 -29.14 -15.97 11.35
C CYS A 141 -28.76 -17.12 12.29
N ALA A 142 -29.76 -17.84 12.79
CA ALA A 142 -29.60 -18.95 13.75
C ALA A 142 -28.99 -20.21 13.11
N ILE A 143 -28.65 -20.15 11.81
CA ILE A 143 -28.05 -21.27 11.10
C ILE A 143 -26.57 -21.32 11.48
N SER A 144 -26.15 -22.43 12.06
CA SER A 144 -24.73 -22.64 12.35
C SER A 144 -23.94 -22.62 11.03
N LYS A 145 -22.73 -22.05 11.02
CA LYS A 145 -21.83 -22.05 9.84
C LYS A 145 -21.70 -23.45 9.22
N LEU A 146 -21.72 -24.49 10.04
CA LEU A 146 -21.67 -25.90 9.64
C LEU A 146 -22.88 -26.36 8.84
N GLU A 147 -24.05 -25.80 9.11
CA GLU A 147 -25.31 -26.15 8.47
C GLU A 147 -25.44 -25.40 7.14
N TYR A 148 -25.07 -24.12 7.11
CA TYR A 148 -24.93 -23.35 5.86
C TYR A 148 -23.94 -24.00 4.88
N LEU A 149 -22.77 -24.44 5.37
CA LEU A 149 -21.76 -25.11 4.53
C LEU A 149 -22.22 -26.48 3.98
N LYS A 150 -23.18 -27.15 4.64
CA LYS A 150 -23.77 -28.40 4.13
C LYS A 150 -24.78 -28.16 3.02
N GLU A 151 -25.40 -26.98 3.02
CA GLU A 151 -26.40 -26.57 2.01
C GLU A 151 -25.78 -25.91 0.78
N LEU A 152 -24.50 -25.52 0.85
CA LEU A 152 -23.79 -25.05 -0.34
C LEU A 152 -23.73 -26.16 -1.40
N PRO A 153 -24.09 -25.86 -2.67
CA PRO A 153 -23.89 -26.80 -3.75
C PRO A 153 -22.40 -27.18 -3.79
N LYS A 154 -22.11 -28.47 -3.77
CA LYS A 154 -20.75 -28.98 -3.97
C LYS A 154 -20.33 -28.54 -5.37
N GLU A 155 -19.52 -27.49 -5.46
CA GLU A 155 -18.94 -27.08 -6.73
C GLU A 155 -18.18 -28.28 -7.32
N ASN A 156 -18.58 -28.69 -8.51
CA ASN A 156 -17.78 -29.58 -9.33
C ASN A 156 -16.42 -28.89 -9.53
N GLU A 157 -15.34 -29.58 -9.21
CA GLU A 157 -13.96 -29.15 -9.44
C GLU A 157 -13.72 -28.88 -10.94
N SER A 158 -14.04 -27.69 -11.40
CA SER A 158 -13.58 -27.18 -12.69
C SER A 158 -13.35 -25.69 -12.60
N TRP A 159 -12.30 -25.31 -11.87
CA TRP A 159 -11.63 -24.04 -12.13
C TRP A 159 -11.21 -24.02 -13.61
N PRO A 160 -11.44 -22.93 -14.36
CA PRO A 160 -10.88 -22.82 -15.70
C PRO A 160 -9.34 -22.81 -15.58
N LYS A 161 -8.71 -23.89 -16.04
CA LYS A 161 -7.25 -24.07 -16.10
C LYS A 161 -6.58 -23.22 -17.20
N ASN A 162 -6.96 -21.95 -17.34
CA ASN A 162 -6.32 -21.04 -18.28
C ASN A 162 -5.83 -19.79 -17.54
N GLN A 163 -4.72 -19.94 -16.81
CA GLN A 163 -3.89 -18.81 -16.39
C GLN A 163 -2.39 -19.00 -16.70
N ASP A 164 -2.01 -20.02 -17.48
CA ASP A 164 -0.60 -20.28 -17.80
C ASP A 164 -0.07 -19.54 -19.05
N ASN A 165 -0.89 -18.75 -19.76
CA ASN A 165 -0.45 -18.09 -21.01
C ASN A 165 0.05 -16.63 -20.85
N PHE A 166 0.38 -16.16 -19.64
CA PHE A 166 0.98 -14.82 -19.48
C PHE A 166 2.43 -14.83 -18.95
N VAL A 167 2.97 -15.99 -18.54
CA VAL A 167 4.31 -16.07 -17.95
C VAL A 167 5.42 -16.31 -18.99
N GLU A 168 5.10 -16.62 -20.25
CA GLU A 168 6.14 -16.90 -21.25
C GLU A 168 6.84 -15.68 -21.87
N ASN A 169 6.40 -14.44 -21.60
CA ASN A 169 7.01 -13.24 -22.20
C ASN A 169 7.83 -12.35 -21.26
N SER A 170 8.10 -12.75 -20.02
CA SER A 170 8.98 -11.98 -19.10
C SER A 170 10.41 -12.53 -18.98
N HIS A 171 10.76 -13.58 -19.72
CA HIS A 171 12.12 -14.14 -19.74
C HIS A 171 12.92 -13.71 -20.97
N GLN A 172 12.90 -12.42 -21.34
CA GLN A 172 13.97 -11.85 -22.14
C GLN A 172 14.28 -10.43 -21.65
N VAL A 173 15.59 -10.15 -21.52
CA VAL A 173 16.22 -8.88 -21.14
C VAL A 173 16.39 -8.62 -19.64
N PHE A 174 17.28 -9.39 -19.01
CA PHE A 174 18.26 -8.86 -18.04
C PHE A 174 19.56 -9.65 -18.26
N ASP A 175 20.29 -9.33 -19.33
CA ASP A 175 21.71 -9.69 -19.40
C ASP A 175 22.46 -8.72 -18.47
N SER A 176 23.08 -9.29 -17.45
CA SER A 176 24.04 -8.65 -16.59
C SER A 176 25.31 -8.32 -17.40
N GLU A 177 25.56 -7.04 -17.67
CA GLU A 177 26.89 -6.61 -18.08
C GLU A 177 27.84 -6.73 -16.89
N GLU A 178 28.75 -7.70 -16.96
CA GLU A 178 29.93 -7.82 -16.12
C GLU A 178 30.79 -6.55 -16.25
N VAL A 179 30.89 -5.78 -15.16
CA VAL A 179 31.92 -4.75 -15.01
C VAL A 179 33.28 -5.44 -14.92
N LYS A 180 34.06 -5.37 -16.01
CA LYS A 180 35.47 -5.78 -16.01
C LYS A 180 36.30 -4.73 -15.28
N ASP A 181 36.85 -5.14 -14.15
CA ASP A 181 37.81 -4.43 -13.32
C ASP A 181 39.14 -4.23 -14.08
N SER A 182 39.38 -3.03 -14.61
CA SER A 182 40.65 -2.64 -15.22
C SER A 182 41.57 -2.02 -14.16
N LYS A 183 42.43 -2.85 -13.58
CA LYS A 183 43.64 -2.40 -12.86
C LYS A 183 44.64 -1.81 -13.85
N ASP A 184 44.66 -0.49 -13.98
CA ASP A 184 45.82 0.19 -14.56
C ASP A 184 46.71 0.73 -13.41
N LYS A 185 47.88 0.11 -13.26
CA LYS A 185 48.88 0.51 -12.28
C LYS A 185 49.75 1.60 -12.91
N GLY A 186 49.54 2.84 -12.47
CA GLY A 186 50.49 3.92 -12.71
C GLY A 186 51.90 3.53 -12.25
N LYS A 187 52.82 3.43 -13.21
CA LYS A 187 54.25 3.29 -12.96
C LYS A 187 54.85 4.69 -12.98
N ILE A 188 55.19 5.18 -11.79
CA ILE A 188 56.05 6.34 -11.58
C ILE A 188 57.48 5.87 -11.89
N HIS A 189 58.21 6.61 -12.71
CA HIS A 189 59.66 6.61 -12.66
C HIS A 189 60.16 8.04 -12.83
N GLU A 190 60.81 8.51 -11.76
CA GLU A 190 61.68 9.68 -11.71
C GLU A 190 63.00 9.40 -12.46
N GLU A 191 63.62 10.51 -12.89
CA GLU A 191 64.95 10.73 -13.47
C GLU A 191 65.16 10.45 -14.97
#